data_AF-A0A7C6Y1G9-F1
#
_entry.id   AF-A0A7C6Y1G9-F1
#
_cell.length_a   1.000
_cell.length_b   1.000
_cell.length_c   1.000
_cell.angle_alpha   90.00
_cell.angle_beta   90.00
_cell.angle_gamma   90.00
#
_symmetry.space_group_name_H-M   'P 1'
#
loop_
_entity.id
_entity.type
_entity.pdbx_description
1 polymer ?
#
loop_
_entity_poly.entity_id
_entity_poly.type
_entity_poly.pdbx_seq_one_letter_code
_entity_poly.pdbx_strand_id
1 'polypeptide(L)'
;MRKIILTFITIFAMVTMIACTPKNDEQLTLLNNFADTYTFDTSLKNDQLDIPEMVDIAGLGTVFLSFTSSDSLVIDEDGKVFRKEVAQDVTVEVTFKYQSLVTKRTYALTVEKIVTYTITFISESDTVIESQRIHQGALVNKPDDLVKTGYTFLGWFLDDLAFDFNTPVTKDMTLTARWQKDEVEAYYTLSFETNSLTIIESQTVRKNENFTKPDDPIKEGYIFDGWYLDPTLDTPFDFNMPATMDLTIYAKYIYEDVPLAPAESGAYFEAIYAIWDDKDAFNANVYYKASSNTEWLRVDQALIRQISESNARVDVVGIQAGYYDIKIETSTHQTLVVQELYTARNDRSGYAHFNYNEGIGGYNDDGTLKENAIVVYVTEANKNDIEIPGIGQKGLGWILNNNQYFSSQSNTHSTANQLSSLAFFNQPIVFRIIGKVTAPEGLTVYNSTNQGGSVGDNGQMARIRNANHMTIEGIGEDAEIYGWGIHFMAMSEGRGIGFEVKNLTFRHYPEDALGLEGVQSNNVLTIPVQRGWIHHVTFYEGYHPNPAESDKANGDGSLDIKRGQYFTVAYNQFLGAHKTNLVGSSNSSLQYHITYHHNHWQNNASRIPL
;
A
#
# COMPACT_ATOMS: atom_id res chain seq x y z
N MET A 1 -49.81 123.97 -3.55
CA MET A 1 -49.21 124.99 -2.68
C MET A 1 -48.15 125.73 -3.47
N ARG A 2 -48.24 127.08 -3.50
CA ARG A 2 -47.26 128.13 -3.88
C ARG A 2 -46.15 127.77 -4.90
N LYS A 3 -46.20 128.33 -6.11
CA LYS A 3 -45.82 129.71 -6.51
C LYS A 3 -44.30 129.96 -6.44
N ILE A 4 -43.57 130.14 -7.56
CA ILE A 4 -43.48 131.32 -8.44
C ILE A 4 -42.42 132.34 -7.95
N ILE A 5 -41.63 132.91 -8.89
CA ILE A 5 -41.09 134.30 -8.89
C ILE A 5 -39.83 134.56 -8.03
N LEU A 6 -38.88 135.47 -8.32
CA LEU A 6 -38.65 136.56 -9.29
C LEU A 6 -37.12 136.80 -9.23
N THR A 7 -36.38 136.98 -10.32
CA THR A 7 -36.09 138.25 -11.03
C THR A 7 -35.44 139.39 -10.21
N PHE A 8 -34.35 139.93 -10.78
CA PHE A 8 -34.11 141.35 -11.15
C PHE A 8 -32.89 142.11 -10.54
N ILE A 9 -32.11 142.68 -11.48
CA ILE A 9 -31.56 144.06 -11.55
C ILE A 9 -30.21 144.39 -10.90
N THR A 10 -29.24 144.60 -11.81
CA THR A 10 -28.13 145.58 -11.92
C THR A 10 -27.66 146.40 -10.71
N ILE A 11 -26.34 146.65 -10.66
CA ILE A 11 -25.71 148.00 -10.72
C ILE A 11 -24.18 147.89 -10.97
N PHE A 12 -23.69 148.91 -11.66
CA PHE A 12 -22.33 149.25 -12.09
C PHE A 12 -21.40 149.65 -10.91
N ALA A 13 -20.09 149.38 -11.00
CA ALA A 13 -19.01 150.41 -10.90
C ALA A 13 -17.60 149.84 -10.60
N MET A 14 -16.66 150.31 -11.43
CA MET A 14 -15.26 150.68 -11.18
C MET A 14 -14.20 149.69 -10.67
N VAL A 15 -13.09 149.74 -11.42
CA VAL A 15 -11.79 149.11 -11.27
C VAL A 15 -11.01 149.67 -10.08
N THR A 16 -10.38 148.78 -9.30
CA THR A 16 -9.01 148.98 -8.77
C THR A 16 -8.29 147.63 -8.79
N MET A 17 -7.19 147.57 -9.53
CA MET A 17 -6.25 146.45 -9.54
C MET A 17 -5.65 146.24 -8.15
N ILE A 18 -5.66 145.00 -7.67
CA ILE A 18 -4.60 144.45 -6.83
C ILE A 18 -4.11 143.20 -7.57
N ALA A 19 -2.83 143.20 -7.91
CA ALA A 19 -2.16 142.12 -8.63
C ALA A 19 -2.32 140.78 -7.90
N CYS A 20 -2.84 139.79 -8.60
CA CYS A 20 -2.78 138.38 -8.22
C CYS A 20 -2.09 137.66 -9.40
N THR A 21 -0.88 137.16 -9.19
CA THR A 21 -0.23 136.19 -10.07
C THR A 21 -1.17 134.98 -10.27
N PRO A 22 -1.34 134.42 -11.48
CA PRO A 22 -2.21 133.28 -11.67
C PRO A 22 -1.50 132.02 -11.16
N LYS A 23 -2.02 131.44 -10.07
CA LYS A 23 -1.59 130.17 -9.43
C LYS A 23 -1.35 128.98 -10.38
N ASN A 24 -1.85 129.02 -11.61
CA ASN A 24 -1.82 127.89 -12.55
C ASN A 24 -0.45 127.68 -13.20
N ASP A 25 0.36 128.72 -13.43
CA ASP A 25 1.66 128.59 -14.11
C ASP A 25 2.72 127.93 -13.19
N GLU A 26 2.65 128.21 -11.89
CA GLU A 26 3.51 127.61 -10.87
C GLU A 26 3.16 126.12 -10.66
N GLN A 27 1.87 125.79 -10.64
CA GLN A 27 1.38 124.40 -10.54
C GLN A 27 1.73 123.55 -11.76
N LEU A 28 1.64 124.11 -12.97
CA LEU A 28 2.04 123.41 -14.20
C LEU A 28 3.55 123.16 -14.23
N THR A 29 4.34 124.11 -13.72
CA THR A 29 5.81 123.94 -13.60
C THR A 29 6.15 122.81 -12.63
N LEU A 30 5.50 122.75 -11.46
CA LEU A 30 5.66 121.66 -10.49
C LEU A 30 5.25 120.30 -11.07
N LEU A 31 4.13 120.22 -11.79
CA LEU A 31 3.68 118.99 -12.44
C LEU A 31 4.68 118.50 -13.51
N ASN A 32 5.22 119.42 -14.32
CA ASN A 32 6.23 119.06 -15.33
C ASN A 32 7.55 118.61 -14.70
N ASN A 33 8.04 119.31 -13.67
CA ASN A 33 9.27 118.93 -12.97
C ASN A 33 9.17 117.53 -12.35
N PHE A 34 8.00 117.18 -11.80
CA PHE A 34 7.75 115.83 -11.33
C PHE A 34 7.71 114.82 -12.47
N ALA A 35 6.94 115.09 -13.52
CA ALA A 35 6.86 114.19 -14.67
C ALA A 35 8.24 113.95 -15.30
N ASP A 36 9.08 114.98 -15.41
CA ASP A 36 10.46 114.89 -15.93
C ASP A 36 11.39 114.03 -15.07
N THR A 37 11.09 113.86 -13.78
CA THR A 37 11.90 113.08 -12.84
C THR A 37 11.27 111.74 -12.45
N TYR A 38 10.05 111.45 -12.90
CA TYR A 38 9.35 110.21 -12.59
C TYR A 38 10.03 109.01 -13.27
N THR A 39 10.24 107.94 -12.49
CA THR A 39 10.81 106.67 -12.94
C THR A 39 10.05 105.51 -12.30
N PHE A 40 10.07 104.35 -12.98
CA PHE A 40 9.48 103.09 -12.51
C PHE A 40 10.38 101.92 -12.95
N ASP A 41 10.13 100.71 -12.43
CA ASP A 41 10.93 99.53 -12.79
C ASP A 41 10.66 99.12 -14.24
N THR A 42 11.67 99.31 -15.10
CA THR A 42 11.62 98.91 -16.51
C THR A 42 12.14 97.50 -16.76
N SER A 43 12.61 96.79 -15.73
CA SER A 43 13.14 95.42 -15.86
C SER A 43 12.06 94.33 -15.94
N LEU A 44 10.83 94.64 -15.51
CA LEU A 44 9.64 93.79 -15.66
C LEU A 44 9.83 92.34 -15.14
N LYS A 45 10.62 92.16 -14.07
CA LYS A 45 11.04 90.83 -13.58
C LYS A 45 9.89 89.90 -13.19
N ASN A 46 8.75 90.47 -12.79
CA ASN A 46 7.57 89.71 -12.36
C ASN A 46 6.47 89.65 -13.44
N ASP A 47 6.81 89.96 -14.69
CA ASP A 47 5.86 90.03 -15.81
C ASP A 47 4.69 91.01 -15.57
N GLN A 48 4.96 92.08 -14.83
CA GLN A 48 4.01 93.15 -14.50
C GLN A 48 4.72 94.51 -14.59
N LEU A 49 4.05 95.49 -15.18
CA LEU A 49 4.44 96.90 -15.21
C LEU A 49 3.78 97.62 -14.04
N ASP A 50 4.60 98.07 -13.08
CA ASP A 50 4.13 98.69 -11.85
C ASP A 50 4.18 100.23 -11.94
N ILE A 51 3.06 100.84 -12.35
CA ILE A 51 2.83 102.29 -12.27
C ILE A 51 1.67 102.54 -11.31
N PRO A 52 1.86 103.30 -10.22
CA PRO A 52 0.80 103.57 -9.25
C PRO A 52 -0.26 104.51 -9.84
N GLU A 53 -1.53 104.29 -9.53
CA GLU A 53 -2.65 105.11 -10.04
C GLU A 53 -2.61 106.57 -9.56
N MET A 54 -1.97 106.84 -8.41
CA MET A 54 -1.85 108.18 -7.84
C MET A 54 -0.59 108.36 -7.01
N VAL A 55 -0.03 109.59 -7.04
CA VAL A 55 1.12 110.02 -6.25
C VAL A 55 0.86 111.40 -5.67
N ASP A 56 1.09 111.58 -4.36
CA ASP A 56 0.99 112.88 -3.70
C ASP A 56 2.32 113.65 -3.82
N ILE A 57 2.25 114.86 -4.38
CA ILE A 57 3.40 115.73 -4.58
C ILE A 57 3.34 116.90 -3.60
N ALA A 58 4.38 117.03 -2.77
CA ALA A 58 4.52 118.14 -1.84
C ALA A 58 4.49 119.49 -2.58
N GLY A 59 3.58 120.39 -2.18
CA GLY A 59 3.39 121.70 -2.81
C GLY A 59 2.45 121.71 -4.01
N LEU A 60 2.03 120.56 -4.55
CA LEU A 60 1.04 120.47 -5.62
C LEU A 60 -0.26 119.78 -5.15
N GLY A 61 -0.17 118.59 -4.57
CA GLY A 61 -1.30 117.71 -4.21
C GLY A 61 -1.27 116.38 -4.96
N THR A 62 -2.40 115.66 -4.95
CA THR A 62 -2.55 114.34 -5.57
C THR A 62 -2.55 114.39 -7.09
N VAL A 63 -1.59 113.73 -7.72
CA VAL A 63 -1.50 113.55 -9.18
C VAL A 63 -1.93 112.14 -9.53
N PHE A 64 -2.84 112.00 -10.47
CA PHE A 64 -3.26 110.69 -11.00
C PHE A 64 -2.38 110.32 -12.18
N LEU A 65 -1.92 109.07 -12.21
CA LEU A 65 -1.15 108.50 -13.30
C LEU A 65 -1.98 107.43 -14.00
N SER A 66 -1.89 107.42 -15.32
CA SER A 66 -2.36 106.32 -16.15
C SER A 66 -1.35 106.09 -17.27
N PHE A 67 -1.30 104.91 -17.84
CA PHE A 67 -0.39 104.63 -18.95
C PHE A 67 -1.10 103.99 -20.14
N THR A 68 -0.46 104.06 -21.30
CA THR A 68 -0.82 103.28 -22.48
C THR A 68 0.44 102.70 -23.11
N SER A 69 0.43 101.40 -23.42
CA SER A 69 1.50 100.73 -24.18
C SER A 69 1.33 100.95 -25.68
N SER A 70 2.44 101.03 -26.42
CA SER A 70 2.44 101.02 -27.89
C SER A 70 2.01 99.69 -28.49
N ASP A 71 2.10 98.60 -27.71
CA ASP A 71 1.64 97.27 -28.09
C ASP A 71 0.94 96.59 -26.90
N SER A 72 -0.39 96.50 -26.96
CA SER A 72 -1.22 95.88 -25.94
C SER A 72 -1.11 94.35 -25.90
N LEU A 73 -0.48 93.72 -26.90
CA LEU A 73 -0.16 92.28 -26.90
C LEU A 73 1.16 91.97 -26.20
N VAL A 74 1.90 93.00 -25.76
CA VAL A 74 3.17 92.88 -25.05
C VAL A 74 3.05 93.39 -23.62
N ILE A 75 2.37 94.52 -23.42
CA ILE A 75 1.94 95.01 -22.10
C ILE A 75 0.48 95.44 -22.24
N ASP A 76 -0.44 94.75 -21.56
CA ASP A 76 -1.86 95.08 -21.64
C ASP A 76 -2.24 96.30 -20.80
N GLU A 77 -3.54 96.64 -20.79
CA GLU A 77 -4.06 97.82 -20.07
C GLU A 77 -3.96 97.71 -18.55
N ASP A 78 -3.86 96.50 -18.01
CA ASP A 78 -3.66 96.22 -16.58
C ASP A 78 -2.16 96.16 -16.22
N GLY A 79 -1.27 96.28 -17.21
CA GLY A 79 0.18 96.26 -17.03
C GLY A 79 0.80 94.87 -17.08
N LYS A 80 0.05 93.83 -17.43
CA LYS A 80 0.59 92.47 -17.52
C LYS A 80 1.46 92.32 -18.77
N VAL A 81 2.61 91.68 -18.60
CA VAL A 81 3.63 91.52 -19.64
C VAL A 81 3.54 90.14 -20.30
N PHE A 82 3.49 90.10 -21.62
CA PHE A 82 3.48 88.88 -22.43
C PHE A 82 4.80 88.72 -23.19
N ARG A 83 5.68 87.85 -22.69
CA ARG A 83 6.98 87.57 -23.33
C ARG A 83 6.83 86.65 -24.54
N LYS A 84 7.54 86.98 -25.62
CA LYS A 84 7.68 86.14 -26.82
C LYS A 84 9.10 85.58 -26.91
N GLU A 85 9.35 84.67 -27.86
CA GLU A 85 10.68 84.06 -28.06
C GLU A 85 11.75 85.04 -28.61
N VAL A 86 11.34 86.25 -28.97
CA VAL A 86 12.20 87.38 -29.32
C VAL A 86 11.93 88.55 -28.37
N ALA A 87 12.98 89.32 -28.07
CA ALA A 87 12.83 90.53 -27.26
C ALA A 87 11.99 91.56 -28.04
N GLN A 88 11.14 92.31 -27.34
CA GLN A 88 10.21 93.25 -27.93
C GLN A 88 10.42 94.63 -27.33
N ASP A 89 10.67 95.62 -28.17
CA ASP A 89 10.74 97.01 -27.75
C ASP A 89 9.34 97.64 -27.83
N VAL A 90 8.89 98.23 -26.72
CA VAL A 90 7.61 98.95 -26.61
C VAL A 90 7.83 100.31 -26.00
N THR A 91 6.95 101.26 -26.29
CA THR A 91 6.90 102.53 -25.56
C THR A 91 5.69 102.58 -24.65
N VAL A 92 5.88 103.06 -23.43
CA VAL A 92 4.82 103.31 -22.46
C VAL A 92 4.69 104.81 -22.29
N GLU A 93 3.54 105.36 -22.68
CA GLU A 93 3.21 106.77 -22.44
C GLU A 93 2.48 106.90 -21.10
N VAL A 94 3.11 107.55 -20.12
CA VAL A 94 2.52 107.84 -18.81
C VAL A 94 1.91 109.24 -18.85
N THR A 95 0.64 109.33 -18.50
CA THR A 95 -0.12 110.58 -18.37
C THR A 95 -0.21 110.96 -16.91
N PHE A 96 0.21 112.19 -16.58
CA PHE A 96 0.14 112.78 -15.25
C PHE A 96 -0.94 113.84 -15.23
N LYS A 97 -1.94 113.70 -14.35
CA LYS A 97 -3.09 114.58 -14.29
C LYS A 97 -3.26 115.18 -12.89
N TYR A 98 -3.29 116.51 -12.81
CA TYR A 98 -3.62 117.26 -11.62
C TYR A 98 -4.73 118.26 -11.93
N GLN A 99 -5.93 118.06 -11.37
CA GLN A 99 -7.13 118.83 -11.71
C GLN A 99 -7.35 118.90 -13.23
N SER A 100 -7.26 120.09 -13.84
CA SER A 100 -7.37 120.31 -15.29
C SER A 100 -6.03 120.27 -16.03
N LEU A 101 -4.90 120.20 -15.32
CA LEU A 101 -3.56 120.15 -15.92
C LEU A 101 -3.19 118.71 -16.27
N VAL A 102 -2.61 118.53 -17.46
CA VAL A 102 -2.16 117.23 -17.98
C VAL A 102 -0.78 117.40 -18.61
N THR A 103 0.14 116.51 -18.29
CA THR A 103 1.42 116.35 -19.00
C THR A 103 1.70 114.86 -19.21
N LYS A 104 2.55 114.52 -20.19
CA LYS A 104 2.83 113.13 -20.55
C LYS A 104 4.32 112.87 -20.73
N ARG A 105 4.80 111.68 -20.38
CA ARG A 105 6.17 111.24 -20.66
C ARG A 105 6.15 109.84 -21.26
N THR A 106 7.02 109.64 -22.24
CA THR A 106 7.14 108.37 -22.95
C THR A 106 8.42 107.68 -22.52
N TYR A 107 8.30 106.41 -22.14
CA TYR A 107 9.39 105.56 -21.70
C TYR A 107 9.56 104.43 -22.71
N ALA A 108 10.79 104.23 -23.20
CA ALA A 108 11.10 103.06 -24.01
C ALA A 108 11.47 101.89 -23.09
N LEU A 109 10.82 100.74 -23.30
CA LEU A 109 11.07 99.50 -22.57
C LEU A 109 11.44 98.40 -23.55
N THR A 110 12.33 97.51 -23.13
CA THR A 110 12.63 96.26 -23.83
C THR A 110 12.12 95.10 -22.98
N VAL A 111 11.10 94.40 -23.47
CA VAL A 111 10.62 93.15 -22.87
C VAL A 111 11.51 92.02 -23.34
N GLU A 112 12.34 91.47 -22.44
CA GLU A 112 13.23 90.35 -22.76
C GLU A 112 12.45 89.09 -23.23
N LYS A 113 13.09 88.30 -24.09
CA LYS A 113 12.53 87.06 -24.64
C LYS A 113 12.33 85.96 -23.58
N ILE A 114 11.42 85.03 -23.86
CA ILE A 114 11.34 83.76 -23.11
C ILE A 114 12.47 82.82 -23.52
N VAL A 115 13.08 82.14 -22.54
CA VAL A 115 14.14 81.14 -22.78
C VAL A 115 13.52 79.74 -22.73
N THR A 116 13.75 78.95 -23.78
CA THR A 116 13.28 77.56 -23.88
C THR A 116 14.45 76.62 -24.15
N TYR A 117 14.34 75.38 -23.65
CA TYR A 117 15.32 74.31 -23.81
C TYR A 117 14.69 73.06 -24.42
N THR A 118 15.48 72.30 -25.17
CA THR A 118 15.06 71.08 -25.87
C THR A 118 15.47 69.83 -25.08
N ILE A 119 14.50 68.94 -24.84
CA ILE A 119 14.69 67.66 -24.16
C ILE A 119 14.55 66.55 -25.19
N THR A 120 15.63 65.80 -25.42
CA THR A 120 15.65 64.69 -26.39
C THR A 120 15.56 63.36 -25.65
N PHE A 121 14.73 62.44 -26.14
CA PHE A 121 14.59 61.09 -25.59
C PHE A 121 15.24 60.07 -26.51
N ILE A 122 16.17 59.27 -26.00
CA ILE A 122 16.83 58.19 -26.76
C ILE A 122 16.42 56.84 -26.16
N SER A 123 15.88 55.96 -27.02
CA SER A 123 15.58 54.57 -26.65
C SER A 123 16.00 53.61 -27.76
N GLU A 124 16.33 52.39 -27.37
CA GLU A 124 16.56 51.25 -28.27
C GLU A 124 15.28 50.45 -28.55
N SER A 125 14.10 50.95 -28.14
CA SER A 125 12.80 50.40 -28.52
C SER A 125 12.39 50.85 -29.91
N ASP A 126 11.51 50.09 -30.57
CA ASP A 126 10.91 50.49 -31.86
C ASP A 126 9.97 51.73 -31.75
N THR A 127 9.63 52.14 -30.53
CA THR A 127 8.81 53.33 -30.25
C THR A 127 9.65 54.60 -30.34
N VAL A 128 9.31 55.48 -31.28
CA VAL A 128 9.89 56.83 -31.41
C VAL A 128 9.20 57.77 -30.43
N ILE A 129 9.99 58.52 -29.64
CA ILE A 129 9.50 59.56 -28.73
C ILE A 129 9.96 60.92 -29.24
N GLU A 130 9.02 61.84 -29.45
CA GLU A 130 9.32 63.20 -29.90
C GLU A 130 10.02 64.04 -28.82
N SER A 131 10.93 64.92 -29.23
CA SER A 131 11.59 65.86 -28.32
C SER A 131 10.63 66.93 -27.81
N GLN A 132 10.84 67.41 -26.58
CA GLN A 132 10.02 68.46 -25.96
C GLN A 132 10.76 69.80 -25.91
N ARG A 133 10.05 70.92 -26.15
CA ARG A 133 10.54 72.28 -25.87
C ARG A 133 9.91 72.80 -24.59
N ILE A 134 10.72 73.08 -23.57
CA ILE A 134 10.28 73.43 -22.23
C ILE A 134 10.80 74.81 -21.84
N HIS A 135 9.97 75.65 -21.22
CA HIS A 135 10.39 76.96 -20.70
C HIS A 135 11.42 76.78 -19.58
N GLN A 136 12.39 77.71 -19.49
CA GLN A 136 13.34 77.71 -18.39
C GLN A 136 12.60 77.72 -17.04
N GLY A 137 12.96 76.78 -16.16
CA GLY A 137 12.34 76.59 -14.85
C GLY A 137 11.08 75.71 -14.83
N ALA A 138 10.53 75.32 -15.97
CA ALA A 138 9.40 74.38 -16.05
C ALA A 138 9.87 72.91 -16.01
N LEU A 139 8.93 71.98 -15.83
CA LEU A 139 9.18 70.53 -15.72
C LEU A 139 9.04 69.82 -17.08
N VAL A 140 9.73 68.68 -17.23
CA VAL A 140 9.61 67.80 -18.40
C VAL A 140 8.37 66.91 -18.26
N ASN A 141 7.59 66.73 -19.33
CA ASN A 141 6.49 65.77 -19.32
C ASN A 141 7.06 64.34 -19.49
N LYS A 142 6.85 63.47 -18.51
CA LYS A 142 7.33 62.08 -18.58
C LYS A 142 6.65 61.32 -19.74
N PRO A 143 7.40 60.66 -20.65
CA PRO A 143 6.82 59.75 -21.64
C PRO A 143 6.22 58.49 -21.00
N ASP A 144 5.32 57.81 -21.72
CA ASP A 144 4.81 56.49 -21.31
C ASP A 144 5.96 55.48 -21.15
N ASP A 145 5.79 54.52 -20.24
CA ASP A 145 6.79 53.49 -20.01
C ASP A 145 6.91 52.59 -21.26
N LEU A 146 8.15 52.33 -21.68
CA LEU A 146 8.46 51.59 -22.89
C LEU A 146 8.43 50.08 -22.66
N VAL A 147 8.15 49.30 -23.72
CA VAL A 147 8.20 47.83 -23.68
C VAL A 147 9.28 47.30 -24.63
N LYS A 148 10.14 46.41 -24.13
CA LYS A 148 11.17 45.68 -24.90
C LYS A 148 11.13 44.20 -24.50
N THR A 149 10.71 43.32 -25.40
CA THR A 149 10.54 41.88 -25.10
C THR A 149 11.81 41.25 -24.52
N GLY A 150 11.70 40.60 -23.36
CA GLY A 150 12.81 39.95 -22.65
C GLY A 150 13.69 40.90 -21.82
N TYR A 151 13.22 42.14 -21.60
CA TYR A 151 13.90 43.13 -20.78
C TYR A 151 12.91 43.92 -19.89
N THR A 152 13.29 44.19 -18.65
CA THR A 152 12.61 45.11 -17.72
C THR A 152 13.08 46.56 -17.93
N PHE A 153 12.15 47.51 -18.07
CA PHE A 153 12.44 48.95 -18.19
C PHE A 153 12.85 49.55 -16.83
N LEU A 154 14.04 50.16 -16.76
CA LEU A 154 14.58 50.74 -15.52
C LEU A 154 14.32 52.24 -15.37
N GLY A 155 13.80 52.90 -16.41
CA GLY A 155 13.51 54.34 -16.42
C GLY A 155 14.42 55.16 -17.34
N TRP A 156 14.29 56.48 -17.23
CA TRP A 156 15.02 57.47 -18.01
C TRP A 156 16.21 58.00 -17.23
N PHE A 157 17.38 58.09 -17.88
CA PHE A 157 18.62 58.49 -17.26
C PHE A 157 19.20 59.73 -17.96
N LEU A 158 19.69 60.68 -17.17
CA LEU A 158 20.60 61.72 -17.65
C LEU A 158 22.01 61.28 -17.31
N ASP A 159 22.82 61.04 -18.35
CA ASP A 159 24.13 60.39 -18.23
C ASP A 159 24.00 59.02 -17.51
N ASP A 160 24.53 58.91 -16.29
CA ASP A 160 24.50 57.70 -15.46
C ASP A 160 23.47 57.73 -14.33
N LEU A 161 22.77 58.84 -14.13
CA LEU A 161 21.83 59.02 -13.02
C LEU A 161 20.38 58.95 -13.50
N ALA A 162 19.52 58.26 -12.74
CA ALA A 162 18.09 58.24 -13.00
C ALA A 162 17.53 59.67 -12.90
N PHE A 163 16.78 60.08 -13.93
CA PHE A 163 16.25 61.44 -14.02
C PHE A 163 14.96 61.58 -13.23
N ASP A 164 14.92 62.58 -12.33
CA ASP A 164 13.71 62.98 -11.61
C ASP A 164 12.94 64.02 -12.44
N PHE A 165 11.76 63.65 -12.91
CA PHE A 165 10.88 64.51 -13.71
C PHE A 165 10.33 65.72 -12.95
N ASN A 166 10.57 65.82 -11.64
CA ASN A 166 10.31 67.03 -10.86
C ASN A 166 11.46 68.05 -10.89
N THR A 167 12.52 67.80 -11.66
CA THR A 167 13.66 68.70 -11.80
C THR A 167 13.35 69.83 -12.80
N PRO A 168 13.44 71.12 -12.41
CA PRO A 168 13.28 72.25 -13.33
C PRO A 168 14.31 72.25 -14.46
N VAL A 169 13.87 72.55 -15.67
CA VAL A 169 14.73 72.58 -16.86
C VAL A 169 15.52 73.90 -16.92
N THR A 170 16.84 73.81 -16.94
CA THR A 170 17.74 74.98 -17.03
C THR A 170 18.75 74.91 -18.19
N LYS A 171 18.71 73.84 -18.99
CA LYS A 171 19.54 73.64 -20.19
C LYS A 171 18.94 72.53 -21.07
N ASP A 172 19.40 72.44 -22.31
CA ASP A 172 19.13 71.28 -23.16
C ASP A 172 19.70 70.01 -22.51
N MET A 173 18.97 68.90 -22.62
CA MET A 173 19.42 67.61 -22.11
C MET A 173 18.87 66.44 -22.92
N THR A 174 19.57 65.31 -22.83
CA THR A 174 19.20 64.06 -23.46
C THR A 174 18.95 63.01 -22.40
N LEU A 175 17.76 62.44 -22.38
CA LEU A 175 17.36 61.36 -21.48
C LEU A 175 17.41 60.02 -22.23
N THR A 176 18.11 59.04 -21.68
CA THR A 176 18.30 57.72 -22.28
C THR A 176 17.54 56.65 -21.50
N ALA A 177 16.74 55.84 -22.19
CA ALA A 177 16.07 54.67 -21.61
C ALA A 177 17.09 53.57 -21.26
N ARG A 178 17.03 53.03 -20.04
CA ARG A 178 17.84 51.86 -19.64
C ARG A 178 16.98 50.63 -19.36
N TRP A 179 17.57 49.46 -19.60
CA TRP A 179 16.90 48.17 -19.57
C TRP A 179 17.74 47.14 -18.81
N GLN A 180 17.08 46.22 -18.11
CA GLN A 180 17.68 45.02 -17.52
C GLN A 180 17.19 43.80 -18.29
N LYS A 181 18.08 42.89 -18.70
CA LYS A 181 17.69 41.65 -19.38
C LYS A 181 17.02 40.70 -18.38
N ASP A 182 15.89 40.12 -18.75
CA ASP A 182 15.19 39.13 -17.92
C ASP A 182 15.88 37.76 -18.07
N GLU A 183 16.15 37.07 -16.95
CA GLU A 183 16.70 35.71 -16.98
C GLU A 183 15.59 34.71 -17.36
N VAL A 184 15.84 33.88 -18.37
CA VAL A 184 14.91 32.81 -18.76
C VAL A 184 15.13 31.63 -17.82
N GLU A 185 14.09 31.28 -17.09
CA GLU A 185 14.09 30.09 -16.23
C GLU A 185 14.30 28.83 -17.07
N ALA A 186 15.41 28.15 -16.84
CA ALA A 186 15.63 26.81 -17.40
C ALA A 186 14.95 25.79 -16.47
N TYR A 187 14.27 24.81 -17.06
CA TYR A 187 13.66 23.68 -16.36
C TYR A 187 14.28 22.38 -16.87
N TYR A 188 14.32 21.36 -16.03
CA TYR A 188 14.78 20.02 -16.39
C TYR A 188 13.79 18.95 -15.97
N THR A 189 13.75 17.87 -16.72
CA THR A 189 12.80 16.76 -16.57
C THR A 189 13.50 15.48 -16.12
N LEU A 190 12.94 14.82 -15.10
CA LEU A 190 13.33 13.48 -14.66
C LEU A 190 12.25 12.47 -15.08
N SER A 191 12.65 11.48 -15.88
CA SER A 191 11.80 10.37 -16.31
C SER A 191 12.14 9.08 -15.57
N PHE A 192 11.14 8.22 -15.35
CA PHE A 192 11.28 6.99 -14.57
C PHE A 192 11.06 5.76 -15.44
N GLU A 193 12.08 4.94 -15.59
CA GLU A 193 11.99 3.60 -16.19
C GLU A 193 11.88 2.57 -15.07
N THR A 194 10.66 2.18 -14.74
CA THR A 194 10.39 1.40 -13.52
C THR A 194 10.79 -0.07 -13.65
N ASN A 195 11.16 -0.57 -14.84
CA ASN A 195 11.48 -1.98 -15.07
C ASN A 195 10.41 -2.97 -14.51
N SER A 196 9.15 -2.50 -14.48
CA SER A 196 7.96 -3.16 -13.90
C SER A 196 6.70 -2.72 -14.67
N LEU A 197 5.52 -3.15 -14.22
CA LEU A 197 4.23 -2.64 -14.74
C LEU A 197 3.79 -1.34 -14.05
N THR A 198 4.47 -0.91 -12.98
CA THR A 198 4.18 0.36 -12.30
C THR A 198 4.58 1.51 -13.21
N ILE A 199 3.69 2.48 -13.42
CA ILE A 199 3.97 3.69 -14.19
C ILE A 199 4.12 4.85 -13.21
N ILE A 200 5.21 5.60 -13.32
CA ILE A 200 5.47 6.82 -12.56
C ILE A 200 5.57 7.98 -13.56
N GLU A 201 4.78 9.03 -13.35
CA GLU A 201 4.82 10.23 -14.19
C GLU A 201 6.14 10.98 -14.02
N SER A 202 6.63 11.61 -15.09
CA SER A 202 7.86 12.41 -15.06
C SER A 202 7.69 13.68 -14.21
N GLN A 203 8.79 14.17 -13.66
CA GLN A 203 8.85 15.41 -12.89
C GLN A 203 9.59 16.49 -13.66
N THR A 204 9.14 17.74 -13.55
CA THR A 204 9.85 18.91 -14.08
C THR A 204 10.10 19.91 -12.95
N VAL A 205 11.36 20.29 -12.75
CA VAL A 205 11.77 21.25 -11.72
C VAL A 205 12.63 22.35 -12.33
N ARG A 206 12.77 23.49 -11.64
CA ARG A 206 13.61 24.59 -12.11
C ARG A 206 15.09 24.18 -12.01
N LYS A 207 15.92 24.72 -12.90
CA LYS A 207 17.37 24.53 -12.86
C LYS A 207 17.91 24.87 -11.46
N ASN A 208 18.77 23.99 -10.95
CA ASN A 208 19.36 24.01 -9.62
C ASN A 208 18.41 23.69 -8.45
N GLU A 209 17.14 23.33 -8.69
CA GLU A 209 16.27 22.70 -7.69
C GLU A 209 16.44 21.17 -7.70
N ASN A 210 15.98 20.49 -6.65
CA ASN A 210 16.05 19.03 -6.54
C ASN A 210 14.74 18.37 -7.01
N PHE A 211 14.84 17.18 -7.60
CA PHE A 211 13.67 16.33 -7.88
C PHE A 211 13.12 15.72 -6.58
N THR A 212 11.83 15.37 -6.55
CA THR A 212 11.21 14.70 -5.40
C THR A 212 11.26 13.19 -5.59
N LYS A 213 11.67 12.43 -4.56
CA LYS A 213 11.64 10.96 -4.63
C LYS A 213 10.16 10.50 -4.75
N PRO A 214 9.79 9.70 -5.79
CA PRO A 214 8.45 9.13 -5.87
C PRO A 214 8.28 8.00 -4.84
N ASP A 215 7.04 7.48 -4.71
CA ASP A 215 6.82 6.21 -4.04
C ASP A 215 7.60 5.09 -4.75
N ASP A 216 8.09 4.12 -3.98
CA ASP A 216 8.89 3.01 -4.52
C ASP A 216 8.01 2.15 -5.45
N PRO A 217 8.44 1.90 -6.71
CA PRO A 217 7.65 1.13 -7.66
C PRO A 217 7.55 -0.33 -7.23
N ILE A 218 6.38 -0.94 -7.50
CA ILE A 218 6.11 -2.33 -7.12
C ILE A 218 6.39 -3.25 -8.30
N LYS A 219 7.18 -4.30 -8.05
CA LYS A 219 7.39 -5.43 -8.95
C LYS A 219 7.16 -6.72 -8.19
N GLU A 220 6.13 -7.46 -8.58
CA GLU A 220 5.74 -8.71 -7.91
C GLU A 220 6.92 -9.70 -7.82
N GLY A 221 7.21 -10.18 -6.60
CA GLY A 221 8.30 -11.13 -6.30
C GLY A 221 9.69 -10.50 -6.10
N TYR A 222 9.80 -9.18 -5.96
CA TYR A 222 11.09 -8.49 -5.77
C TYR A 222 10.99 -7.34 -4.77
N ILE A 223 12.10 -7.04 -4.07
CA ILE A 223 12.26 -5.82 -3.26
C ILE A 223 12.89 -4.73 -4.14
N PHE A 224 12.34 -3.52 -4.07
CA PHE A 224 12.93 -2.33 -4.68
C PHE A 224 14.24 -1.95 -3.96
N ASP A 225 15.36 -1.98 -4.70
CA ASP A 225 16.72 -1.73 -4.17
C ASP A 225 17.11 -0.25 -4.28
N GLY A 226 16.61 0.44 -5.31
CA GLY A 226 16.88 1.88 -5.53
C GLY A 226 16.76 2.33 -6.97
N TRP A 227 17.03 3.62 -7.20
CA TRP A 227 17.06 4.25 -8.51
C TRP A 227 18.50 4.41 -9.03
N TYR A 228 18.70 4.22 -10.32
CA TYR A 228 20.02 4.22 -10.96
C TYR A 228 20.05 5.10 -12.22
N LEU A 229 21.19 5.72 -12.52
CA LEU A 229 21.37 6.63 -13.65
C LEU A 229 21.53 5.91 -15.00
N ASP A 230 21.78 4.62 -14.99
CA ASP A 230 22.09 3.83 -16.17
C ASP A 230 21.23 2.55 -16.26
N PRO A 231 20.93 2.06 -17.48
CA PRO A 231 20.17 0.82 -17.66
C PRO A 231 20.89 -0.43 -17.14
N THR A 232 22.21 -0.39 -16.93
CA THR A 232 22.99 -1.52 -16.39
C THR A 232 22.93 -1.61 -14.86
N LEU A 233 22.33 -0.61 -14.22
CA LEU A 233 22.06 -0.52 -12.78
C LEU A 233 23.33 -0.45 -11.93
N ASP A 234 24.36 0.24 -12.43
CA ASP A 234 25.67 0.35 -11.79
C ASP A 234 25.83 1.62 -10.94
N THR A 235 25.23 2.74 -11.37
CA THR A 235 25.40 4.05 -10.74
C THR A 235 24.13 4.49 -10.00
N PRO A 236 24.09 4.49 -8.65
CA PRO A 236 22.90 4.90 -7.91
C PRO A 236 22.61 6.40 -8.10
N PHE A 237 21.33 6.74 -8.18
CA PHE A 237 20.85 8.12 -8.26
C PHE A 237 20.52 8.67 -6.87
N ASP A 238 20.97 9.89 -6.59
CA ASP A 238 20.69 10.61 -5.35
C ASP A 238 19.75 11.80 -5.61
N PHE A 239 18.55 11.77 -5.02
CA PHE A 239 17.55 12.83 -5.13
C PHE A 239 17.97 14.15 -4.46
N ASN A 240 19.09 14.16 -3.73
CA ASN A 240 19.66 15.40 -3.20
C ASN A 240 20.52 16.17 -4.21
N MET A 241 20.76 15.61 -5.40
CA MET A 241 21.50 16.29 -6.46
C MET A 241 20.63 17.32 -7.20
N PRO A 242 21.16 18.54 -7.45
CA PRO A 242 20.41 19.57 -8.17
C PRO A 242 20.21 19.22 -9.64
N ALA A 243 19.06 19.60 -10.19
CA ALA A 243 18.71 19.43 -11.58
C ALA A 243 19.57 20.33 -12.48
N THR A 244 20.42 19.70 -13.30
CA THR A 244 21.36 20.37 -14.21
C THR A 244 21.20 19.96 -15.68
N MET A 245 20.43 18.90 -15.94
CA MET A 245 20.03 18.40 -17.27
C MET A 245 18.80 17.50 -17.13
N ASP A 246 18.18 17.15 -18.25
CA ASP A 246 17.16 16.09 -18.28
C ASP A 246 17.80 14.73 -18.01
N LEU A 247 17.12 13.88 -17.24
CA LEU A 247 17.61 12.56 -16.85
C LEU A 247 16.51 11.50 -16.99
N THR A 248 16.93 10.26 -17.25
CA THR A 248 16.10 9.07 -17.09
C THR A 248 16.77 8.16 -16.08
N ILE A 249 16.02 7.74 -15.06
CA ILE A 249 16.52 6.83 -14.02
C ILE A 249 15.78 5.49 -14.06
N TYR A 250 16.49 4.44 -13.68
CA TYR A 250 16.06 3.05 -13.81
C TYR A 250 15.89 2.43 -12.43
N ALA A 251 14.75 1.78 -12.19
CA ALA A 251 14.52 1.06 -10.95
C ALA A 251 15.32 -0.25 -10.95
N LYS A 252 16.04 -0.49 -9.85
CA LYS A 252 16.69 -1.78 -9.57
C LYS A 252 15.89 -2.53 -8.53
N TYR A 253 15.86 -3.84 -8.72
CA TYR A 253 15.20 -4.77 -7.81
C TYR A 253 16.15 -5.88 -7.42
N ILE A 254 16.08 -6.31 -6.17
CA ILE A 254 16.70 -7.54 -5.70
C ILE A 254 15.62 -8.60 -5.52
N TYR A 255 15.95 -9.85 -5.85
CA TYR A 255 15.03 -10.97 -5.65
C TYR A 255 14.69 -11.07 -4.17
N GLU A 256 13.40 -11.13 -3.85
CA GLU A 256 12.99 -11.34 -2.48
C GLU A 256 13.14 -12.84 -2.19
N ASP A 257 14.16 -13.21 -1.40
CA ASP A 257 14.27 -14.55 -0.83
C ASP A 257 13.28 -14.68 0.36
N VAL A 258 12.01 -14.29 0.16
CA VAL A 258 10.95 -14.80 1.03
C VAL A 258 10.82 -16.26 0.64
N PRO A 259 10.89 -17.21 1.59
CA PRO A 259 10.25 -18.47 1.35
C PRO A 259 8.81 -18.12 0.95
N LEU A 260 8.44 -18.35 -0.32
CA LEU A 260 7.03 -18.38 -0.73
C LEU A 260 6.32 -19.11 0.40
N ALA A 261 5.43 -18.41 1.11
CA ALA A 261 4.74 -18.98 2.25
C ALA A 261 4.23 -20.34 1.78
N PRO A 262 4.71 -21.45 2.36
CA PRO A 262 4.26 -22.72 1.88
C PRO A 262 2.77 -22.75 2.15
N ALA A 263 2.07 -23.37 1.23
CA ALA A 263 1.39 -24.59 1.56
C ALA A 263 0.67 -24.59 2.93
N GLU A 264 -0.67 -24.63 2.94
CA GLU A 264 -1.42 -24.88 4.18
C GLU A 264 -0.73 -26.02 4.95
N SER A 265 -0.33 -25.75 6.18
CA SER A 265 0.51 -26.66 6.96
C SER A 265 0.05 -26.70 8.40
N GLY A 266 0.39 -27.78 9.06
CA GLY A 266 -0.04 -28.01 10.42
C GLY A 266 0.51 -29.31 10.98
N ALA A 267 -0.03 -29.68 12.12
CA ALA A 267 0.36 -30.87 12.84
C ALA A 267 -0.85 -31.55 13.49
N TYR A 268 -0.73 -32.86 13.66
CA TYR A 268 -1.55 -33.64 14.57
C TYR A 268 -0.62 -34.49 15.44
N PHE A 269 -1.14 -35.35 16.31
CA PHE A 269 -0.28 -36.08 17.25
C PHE A 269 0.73 -36.98 16.53
N GLU A 270 2.02 -36.74 16.76
CA GLU A 270 3.16 -37.49 16.21
C GLU A 270 3.24 -37.45 14.68
N ALA A 271 2.74 -36.35 14.10
CA ALA A 271 2.73 -36.08 12.67
C ALA A 271 2.65 -34.59 12.31
N ILE A 272 3.14 -34.24 11.13
CA ILE A 272 3.07 -32.91 10.52
C ILE A 272 2.64 -33.03 9.06
N TYR A 273 2.07 -31.97 8.49
CA TYR A 273 1.67 -31.96 7.09
C TYR A 273 1.89 -30.60 6.42
N ALA A 274 1.94 -30.63 5.09
CA ALA A 274 1.92 -29.43 4.25
C ALA A 274 1.15 -29.72 2.94
N ILE A 275 0.46 -28.70 2.40
CA ILE A 275 -0.36 -28.78 1.19
C ILE A 275 0.00 -27.65 0.24
N TRP A 276 0.69 -27.89 -0.87
CA TRP A 276 1.19 -26.84 -1.76
C TRP A 276 0.52 -26.87 -3.14
N ASP A 277 0.69 -25.78 -3.90
CA ASP A 277 0.29 -25.73 -5.30
C ASP A 277 1.26 -26.55 -6.15
N ASP A 278 0.77 -27.65 -6.71
CA ASP A 278 1.50 -28.54 -7.58
C ASP A 278 0.53 -29.40 -8.39
N LYS A 279 0.82 -29.59 -9.68
CA LYS A 279 0.00 -30.39 -10.59
C LYS A 279 0.51 -31.83 -10.74
N ASP A 280 1.69 -32.13 -10.19
CA ASP A 280 2.33 -33.43 -10.33
C ASP A 280 3.16 -33.81 -9.09
N ALA A 281 2.45 -34.12 -8.00
CA ALA A 281 3.03 -34.52 -6.72
C ALA A 281 4.03 -35.69 -6.84
N PHE A 282 3.89 -36.56 -7.85
CA PHE A 282 4.78 -37.72 -8.05
C PHE A 282 6.21 -37.33 -8.41
N ASN A 283 6.39 -36.13 -8.98
CA ASN A 283 7.70 -35.59 -9.34
C ASN A 283 8.24 -34.59 -8.31
N ALA A 284 7.52 -34.34 -7.22
CA ALA A 284 8.01 -33.55 -6.11
C ALA A 284 8.91 -34.40 -5.18
N ASN A 285 9.88 -33.76 -4.53
CA ASN A 285 10.67 -34.34 -3.45
C ASN A 285 10.40 -33.57 -2.16
N VAL A 286 10.03 -34.29 -1.10
CA VAL A 286 9.81 -33.68 0.21
C VAL A 286 10.83 -34.22 1.21
N TYR A 287 11.30 -33.33 2.05
CA TYR A 287 12.21 -33.61 3.14
C TYR A 287 11.68 -33.01 4.44
N TYR A 288 12.08 -33.60 5.57
CA TYR A 288 11.76 -33.08 6.88
C TYR A 288 12.94 -33.21 7.83
N LYS A 289 12.95 -32.43 8.90
CA LYS A 289 13.90 -32.55 10.00
C LYS A 289 13.28 -32.01 11.28
N ALA A 290 13.74 -32.48 12.44
CA ALA A 290 13.50 -31.72 13.67
C ALA A 290 14.16 -30.34 13.51
N SER A 291 13.50 -29.27 13.94
CA SER A 291 13.98 -27.89 13.70
C SER A 291 15.35 -27.64 14.33
N SER A 292 15.66 -28.32 15.44
CA SER A 292 16.98 -28.31 16.10
C SER A 292 18.10 -29.01 15.31
N ASN A 293 17.75 -29.81 14.30
CA ASN A 293 18.72 -30.59 13.53
C ASN A 293 19.10 -29.87 12.22
N THR A 294 20.24 -30.27 11.66
CA THR A 294 20.75 -29.76 10.38
C THR A 294 20.52 -30.71 9.20
N GLU A 295 20.41 -32.00 9.45
CA GLU A 295 20.24 -33.02 8.40
C GLU A 295 18.78 -33.21 8.00
N TRP A 296 18.53 -33.22 6.70
CA TRP A 296 17.22 -33.45 6.11
C TRP A 296 17.02 -34.94 5.82
N LEU A 297 15.90 -35.48 6.29
CA LEU A 297 15.43 -36.83 5.96
C LEU A 297 14.43 -36.74 4.80
N ARG A 298 14.56 -37.63 3.82
CA ARG A 298 13.59 -37.70 2.72
C ARG A 298 12.30 -38.36 3.21
N VAL A 299 11.15 -37.80 2.83
CA VAL A 299 9.84 -38.41 3.08
C VAL A 299 9.63 -39.55 2.08
N ASP A 300 8.98 -40.62 2.52
CA ASP A 300 8.60 -41.72 1.64
C ASP A 300 7.64 -41.22 0.55
N GLN A 301 7.91 -41.60 -0.71
CA GLN A 301 7.14 -41.10 -1.86
C GLN A 301 5.64 -41.35 -1.75
N ALA A 302 5.23 -42.45 -1.12
CA ALA A 302 3.82 -42.80 -0.94
C ALA A 302 3.04 -41.81 -0.06
N LEU A 303 3.73 -41.00 0.75
CA LEU A 303 3.12 -39.96 1.58
C LEU A 303 2.99 -38.61 0.87
N ILE A 304 3.58 -38.47 -0.32
CA ILE A 304 3.49 -37.29 -1.18
C ILE A 304 2.36 -37.53 -2.18
N ARG A 305 1.21 -36.89 -1.97
CA ARG A 305 -0.07 -37.21 -2.62
C ARG A 305 -0.60 -36.05 -3.43
N GLN A 306 -1.12 -36.34 -4.63
CA GLN A 306 -1.96 -35.39 -5.35
C GLN A 306 -3.37 -35.41 -4.73
N ILE A 307 -3.87 -34.27 -4.24
CA ILE A 307 -5.19 -34.19 -3.58
C ILE A 307 -6.24 -33.42 -4.40
N SER A 308 -5.81 -32.63 -5.39
CA SER A 308 -6.68 -31.99 -6.39
C SER A 308 -5.93 -31.84 -7.72
N GLU A 309 -6.53 -31.25 -8.76
CA GLU A 309 -5.82 -30.96 -10.03
C GLU A 309 -4.67 -29.95 -9.88
N SER A 310 -4.65 -29.18 -8.80
CA SER A 310 -3.70 -28.10 -8.55
C SER A 310 -2.95 -28.19 -7.23
N ASN A 311 -3.28 -29.14 -6.35
CA ASN A 311 -2.71 -29.23 -5.01
C ASN A 311 -2.17 -30.61 -4.69
N ALA A 312 -0.98 -30.60 -4.10
CA ALA A 312 -0.32 -31.76 -3.52
C ALA A 312 -0.27 -31.63 -2.00
N ARG A 313 -0.17 -32.76 -1.30
CA ARG A 313 -0.10 -32.87 0.15
C ARG A 313 0.98 -33.85 0.56
N VAL A 314 1.61 -33.58 1.69
CA VAL A 314 2.51 -34.51 2.35
C VAL A 314 2.11 -34.64 3.81
N ASP A 315 2.13 -35.87 4.32
CA ASP A 315 1.94 -36.19 5.74
C ASP A 315 3.20 -36.91 6.24
N VAL A 316 3.95 -36.29 7.14
CA VAL A 316 5.12 -36.91 7.80
C VAL A 316 4.63 -37.47 9.13
N VAL A 317 4.62 -38.79 9.27
CA VAL A 317 4.02 -39.48 10.43
C VAL A 317 5.02 -40.42 11.09
N GLY A 318 4.79 -40.73 12.37
CA GLY A 318 5.68 -41.62 13.13
C GLY A 318 6.93 -40.90 13.63
N ILE A 319 6.76 -39.63 14.03
CA ILE A 319 7.82 -38.76 14.54
C ILE A 319 7.61 -38.46 16.02
N GLN A 320 8.68 -38.11 16.73
CA GLN A 320 8.60 -37.71 18.14
C GLN A 320 7.87 -36.38 18.30
N ALA A 321 7.37 -36.11 19.50
CA ALA A 321 6.87 -34.78 19.85
C ALA A 321 8.00 -33.73 19.80
N GLY A 322 7.77 -32.59 19.15
CA GLY A 322 8.79 -31.57 18.95
C GLY A 322 8.45 -30.59 17.82
N TYR A 323 9.40 -29.71 17.54
CA TYR A 323 9.34 -28.77 16.41
C TYR A 323 10.05 -29.36 15.19
N TYR A 324 9.43 -29.20 14.02
CA TYR A 324 9.91 -29.75 12.76
C TYR A 324 9.81 -28.75 11.61
N ASP A 325 10.72 -28.91 10.65
CA ASP A 325 10.72 -28.20 9.39
C ASP A 325 10.42 -29.17 8.25
N ILE A 326 9.74 -28.68 7.21
CA ILE A 326 9.48 -29.40 5.95
C ILE A 326 10.09 -28.59 4.80
N LYS A 327 10.89 -29.23 3.96
CA LYS A 327 11.37 -28.67 2.69
C LYS A 327 10.72 -29.42 1.54
N ILE A 328 10.09 -28.68 0.63
CA ILE A 328 9.42 -29.21 -0.56
C ILE A 328 10.18 -28.71 -1.78
N GLU A 329 10.62 -29.64 -2.62
CA GLU A 329 11.07 -29.37 -3.98
C GLU A 329 9.92 -29.77 -4.90
N THR A 330 9.21 -28.79 -5.46
CA THR A 330 7.99 -29.01 -6.28
C THR A 330 8.31 -29.71 -7.59
N SER A 331 7.29 -30.19 -8.29
CA SER A 331 7.45 -30.78 -9.64
C SER A 331 8.03 -29.81 -10.67
N THR A 332 7.87 -28.50 -10.44
CA THR A 332 8.43 -27.41 -11.25
C THR A 332 9.80 -26.93 -10.77
N HIS A 333 10.41 -27.65 -9.83
CA HIS A 333 11.71 -27.35 -9.23
C HIS A 333 11.76 -26.05 -8.40
N GLN A 334 10.62 -25.57 -7.90
CA GLN A 334 10.60 -24.53 -6.88
C GLN A 334 10.89 -25.14 -5.51
N THR A 335 11.50 -24.37 -4.62
CA THR A 335 11.75 -24.81 -3.23
C THR A 335 10.85 -24.02 -2.28
N LEU A 336 10.09 -24.75 -1.45
CA LEU A 336 9.27 -24.21 -0.37
C LEU A 336 9.78 -24.75 0.97
N VAL A 337 9.74 -23.94 2.02
CA VAL A 337 10.17 -24.35 3.36
C VAL A 337 9.13 -23.94 4.40
N VAL A 338 8.56 -24.92 5.10
CA VAL A 338 7.76 -24.72 6.31
C VAL A 338 8.69 -24.93 7.51
N GLN A 339 8.63 -24.07 8.51
CA GLN A 339 9.49 -24.16 9.70
C GLN A 339 8.67 -24.15 10.99
N GLU A 340 9.25 -24.71 12.05
CA GLU A 340 8.74 -24.63 13.42
C GLU A 340 7.31 -25.19 13.59
N LEU A 341 6.96 -26.26 12.85
CA LEU A 341 5.72 -27.00 13.06
C LEU A 341 5.83 -27.84 14.35
N TYR A 342 4.99 -27.55 15.33
CA TYR A 342 4.96 -28.30 16.59
C TYR A 342 3.97 -29.47 16.53
N THR A 343 4.47 -30.68 16.78
CA THR A 343 3.62 -31.87 17.01
C THR A 343 3.72 -32.34 18.45
N ALA A 344 2.58 -32.73 19.03
CA ALA A 344 2.48 -33.27 20.38
C ALA A 344 2.49 -34.81 20.36
N ARG A 345 2.83 -35.42 21.50
CA ARG A 345 2.74 -36.88 21.69
C ARG A 345 1.30 -37.33 21.83
N ASN A 346 1.01 -38.55 21.38
CA ASN A 346 -0.26 -39.21 21.69
C ASN A 346 -0.37 -39.47 23.21
N ASP A 347 -1.59 -39.37 23.74
CA ASP A 347 -1.90 -39.69 25.14
C ASP A 347 -1.92 -41.21 25.35
N ARG A 348 -0.84 -41.72 25.94
CA ARG A 348 -0.63 -43.15 26.24
C ARG A 348 -1.19 -43.57 27.61
N SER A 349 -2.13 -42.82 28.19
CA SER A 349 -2.80 -43.25 29.42
C SER A 349 -3.73 -44.45 29.18
N GLY A 350 -3.90 -45.31 30.18
CA GLY A 350 -4.80 -46.47 30.11
C GLY A 350 -4.09 -47.82 30.09
N TYR A 351 -4.89 -48.89 30.10
CA TYR A 351 -4.40 -50.25 30.29
C TYR A 351 -3.57 -50.81 29.14
N ALA A 352 -3.64 -50.26 27.92
CA ALA A 352 -2.76 -50.69 26.82
C ALA A 352 -1.29 -50.52 27.20
N HIS A 353 -0.94 -49.37 27.79
CA HIS A 353 0.44 -49.03 28.20
C HIS A 353 0.72 -49.27 29.70
N PHE A 354 -0.27 -49.70 30.49
CA PHE A 354 -0.07 -49.94 31.92
C PHE A 354 0.98 -51.03 32.20
N ASN A 355 2.07 -50.64 32.87
CA ASN A 355 3.26 -51.46 33.13
C ASN A 355 3.79 -52.15 31.86
N TYR A 356 3.79 -51.42 30.75
CA TYR A 356 4.23 -51.91 29.44
C TYR A 356 4.96 -50.79 28.70
N ASN A 357 6.22 -51.02 28.33
CA ASN A 357 7.10 -50.01 27.73
C ASN A 357 7.70 -50.46 26.38
N GLU A 358 7.24 -51.60 25.84
CA GLU A 358 7.70 -52.08 24.52
C GLU A 358 7.04 -51.30 23.35
N GLY A 359 6.12 -50.37 23.64
CA GLY A 359 5.29 -49.70 22.63
C GLY A 359 4.22 -50.62 22.03
N ILE A 360 3.10 -50.05 21.62
CA ILE A 360 1.96 -50.78 21.04
C ILE A 360 2.08 -50.80 19.52
N GLY A 361 1.73 -51.93 18.90
CA GLY A 361 1.81 -52.08 17.45
C GLY A 361 3.24 -51.98 16.94
N GLY A 362 3.40 -51.30 15.80
CA GLY A 362 4.67 -51.05 15.14
C GLY A 362 5.45 -49.83 15.66
N TYR A 363 4.98 -49.18 16.73
CA TYR A 363 5.53 -47.92 17.24
C TYR A 363 6.08 -48.04 18.67
N ASN A 364 7.12 -47.26 18.96
CA ASN A 364 7.66 -47.02 20.29
C ASN A 364 6.77 -46.04 21.08
N ASP A 365 6.95 -45.97 22.40
CA ASP A 365 6.19 -45.05 23.26
C ASP A 365 6.53 -43.55 23.07
N ASP A 366 7.55 -43.24 22.26
CA ASP A 366 7.89 -41.87 21.86
C ASP A 366 7.25 -41.44 20.53
N GLY A 367 6.50 -42.33 19.86
CA GLY A 367 5.85 -42.08 18.57
C GLY A 367 6.65 -42.54 17.34
N THR A 368 7.90 -42.96 17.49
CA THR A 368 8.73 -43.44 16.37
C THR A 368 8.44 -44.88 16.02
N LEU A 369 8.69 -45.26 14.76
CA LEU A 369 8.64 -46.66 14.34
C LEU A 369 9.63 -47.51 15.14
N LYS A 370 9.23 -48.74 15.48
CA LYS A 370 10.14 -49.74 16.02
C LYS A 370 11.26 -50.04 15.03
N GLU A 371 12.42 -50.42 15.56
CA GLU A 371 13.53 -50.88 14.73
C GLU A 371 13.08 -52.06 13.85
N ASN A 372 13.47 -52.04 12.57
CA ASN A 372 13.07 -53.02 11.57
C ASN A 372 11.54 -53.12 11.35
N ALA A 373 10.73 -52.12 11.70
CA ALA A 373 9.31 -52.14 11.33
C ALA A 373 9.16 -52.14 9.79
N ILE A 374 8.29 -53.01 9.26
CA ILE A 374 7.88 -52.94 7.85
C ILE A 374 6.72 -51.94 7.73
N VAL A 375 6.87 -50.95 6.85
CA VAL A 375 5.79 -50.04 6.49
C VAL A 375 5.19 -50.46 5.16
N VAL A 376 3.88 -50.69 5.15
CA VAL A 376 3.11 -51.08 3.97
C VAL A 376 2.14 -49.95 3.63
N TYR A 377 2.31 -49.36 2.45
CA TYR A 377 1.44 -48.31 1.94
C TYR A 377 0.26 -48.91 1.16
N VAL A 378 -0.95 -48.65 1.62
CA VAL A 378 -2.19 -49.24 1.09
C VAL A 378 -3.05 -48.14 0.47
N THR A 379 -3.38 -48.30 -0.81
CA THR A 379 -4.31 -47.44 -1.55
C THR A 379 -5.38 -48.29 -2.19
N GLU A 380 -6.47 -47.68 -2.65
CA GLU A 380 -7.49 -48.40 -3.44
C GLU A 380 -6.88 -49.11 -4.66
N ALA A 381 -5.91 -48.47 -5.32
CA ALA A 381 -5.31 -48.96 -6.55
C ALA A 381 -4.42 -50.19 -6.32
N ASN A 382 -3.74 -50.29 -5.18
CA ASN A 382 -2.77 -51.36 -4.93
C ASN A 382 -3.27 -52.46 -3.97
N LYS A 383 -4.45 -52.29 -3.34
CA LYS A 383 -4.91 -53.17 -2.25
C LYS A 383 -4.92 -54.65 -2.60
N ASN A 384 -5.07 -55.05 -3.87
CA ASN A 384 -5.09 -56.45 -4.29
C ASN A 384 -3.71 -56.97 -4.76
N ASP A 385 -2.70 -56.10 -4.83
CA ASP A 385 -1.38 -56.41 -5.37
C ASP A 385 -0.22 -56.27 -4.38
N ILE A 386 -0.51 -55.92 -3.12
CA ILE A 386 0.50 -55.78 -2.06
C ILE A 386 1.26 -57.09 -1.87
N GLU A 387 2.59 -56.98 -1.78
CA GLU A 387 3.51 -58.07 -1.43
C GLU A 387 4.39 -57.60 -0.27
N ILE A 388 4.63 -58.48 0.71
CA ILE A 388 5.42 -58.17 1.90
C ILE A 388 6.54 -59.21 2.00
N PRO A 389 7.83 -58.80 2.07
CA PRO A 389 8.92 -59.74 2.26
C PRO A 389 8.70 -60.63 3.50
N GLY A 390 8.77 -61.95 3.29
CA GLY A 390 8.52 -62.94 4.35
C GLY A 390 7.07 -63.42 4.48
N ILE A 391 6.14 -62.84 3.72
CA ILE A 391 4.73 -63.29 3.65
C ILE A 391 4.47 -63.87 2.26
N GLY A 392 3.87 -65.05 2.21
CA GLY A 392 3.66 -65.80 0.97
C GLY A 392 2.41 -65.40 0.17
N GLN A 393 1.54 -64.58 0.77
CA GLN A 393 0.28 -64.15 0.18
C GLN A 393 0.42 -62.78 -0.48
N LYS A 394 -0.29 -62.58 -1.59
CA LYS A 394 -0.38 -61.31 -2.32
C LYS A 394 -1.78 -60.71 -2.19
N GLY A 395 -1.84 -59.40 -1.98
CA GLY A 395 -3.07 -58.64 -1.79
C GLY A 395 -3.48 -58.54 -0.32
N LEU A 396 -3.98 -57.36 0.07
CA LEU A 396 -4.28 -56.96 1.45
C LEU A 396 -5.22 -57.94 2.15
N GLY A 397 -6.34 -58.31 1.53
CA GLY A 397 -7.30 -59.20 2.17
C GLY A 397 -6.78 -60.62 2.33
N TRP A 398 -6.01 -61.14 1.37
CA TRP A 398 -5.34 -62.44 1.49
C TRP A 398 -4.24 -62.45 2.56
N ILE A 399 -3.53 -61.33 2.72
CA ILE A 399 -2.52 -61.14 3.75
C ILE A 399 -3.17 -61.04 5.13
N LEU A 400 -4.12 -60.12 5.32
CA LEU A 400 -4.73 -59.82 6.62
C LEU A 400 -5.69 -60.92 7.09
N ASN A 401 -6.52 -61.48 6.19
CA ASN A 401 -7.47 -62.55 6.56
C ASN A 401 -6.80 -63.93 6.64
N ASN A 402 -5.68 -64.04 7.35
CA ASN A 402 -4.90 -65.28 7.44
C ASN A 402 -5.63 -66.41 8.18
N ASN A 403 -6.68 -66.12 8.96
CA ASN A 403 -7.54 -67.12 9.60
C ASN A 403 -8.10 -68.15 8.59
N GLN A 404 -8.32 -67.73 7.35
CA GLN A 404 -8.83 -68.58 6.29
C GLN A 404 -7.95 -69.80 5.99
N TYR A 405 -6.65 -69.71 6.27
CA TYR A 405 -5.71 -70.81 6.06
C TYR A 405 -5.77 -71.85 7.18
N PHE A 406 -6.27 -71.48 8.36
CA PHE A 406 -6.36 -72.34 9.55
C PHE A 406 -7.71 -73.05 9.67
N SER A 407 -8.81 -72.44 9.22
CA SER A 407 -10.14 -73.03 9.31
C SER A 407 -10.26 -74.24 8.37
N SER A 408 -10.50 -75.43 8.92
CA SER A 408 -10.64 -76.67 8.13
C SER A 408 -11.88 -76.69 7.22
N GLN A 409 -12.84 -75.80 7.45
CA GLN A 409 -14.04 -75.63 6.63
C GLN A 409 -13.86 -74.56 5.54
N SER A 410 -12.73 -73.84 5.53
CA SER A 410 -12.42 -72.85 4.51
C SER A 410 -12.00 -73.54 3.23
N ASN A 411 -12.51 -73.07 2.09
CA ASN A 411 -12.06 -73.48 0.76
C ASN A 411 -10.59 -73.10 0.47
N THR A 412 -9.98 -72.23 1.29
CA THR A 412 -8.57 -71.83 1.19
C THR A 412 -7.69 -72.42 2.29
N HIS A 413 -8.17 -73.40 3.06
CA HIS A 413 -7.38 -74.10 4.07
C HIS A 413 -6.07 -74.65 3.47
N SER A 414 -4.92 -74.31 4.07
CA SER A 414 -3.61 -74.73 3.56
C SER A 414 -2.50 -74.61 4.61
N THR A 415 -1.86 -75.72 4.96
CA THR A 415 -0.71 -75.74 5.89
C THR A 415 0.46 -74.90 5.36
N ALA A 416 0.72 -74.93 4.05
CA ALA A 416 1.79 -74.13 3.45
C ALA A 416 1.51 -72.62 3.57
N ASN A 417 0.25 -72.21 3.37
CA ASN A 417 -0.13 -70.80 3.52
C ASN A 417 -0.15 -70.38 5.00
N GLN A 418 -0.53 -71.27 5.93
CA GLN A 418 -0.42 -70.98 7.37
C GLN A 418 1.00 -70.55 7.73
N LEU A 419 2.01 -71.37 7.37
CA LEU A 419 3.42 -71.16 7.73
C LEU A 419 4.05 -69.90 7.11
N SER A 420 3.47 -69.39 6.03
CA SER A 420 3.94 -68.19 5.32
C SER A 420 3.02 -66.98 5.54
N SER A 421 2.08 -67.07 6.48
CA SER A 421 1.13 -66.00 6.79
C SER A 421 1.58 -65.11 7.93
N LEU A 422 0.84 -64.01 8.14
CA LEU A 422 1.01 -63.10 9.28
C LEU A 422 1.00 -63.79 10.65
N ALA A 423 0.43 -64.99 10.79
CA ALA A 423 0.34 -65.68 12.08
C ALA A 423 1.72 -66.07 12.63
N PHE A 424 2.71 -66.27 11.75
CA PHE A 424 4.09 -66.61 12.12
C PHE A 424 5.08 -65.49 11.77
N PHE A 425 4.56 -64.33 11.37
CA PHE A 425 5.37 -63.15 11.06
C PHE A 425 5.66 -62.38 12.35
N ASN A 426 6.92 -62.35 12.80
CA ASN A 426 7.31 -61.83 14.11
C ASN A 426 8.11 -60.51 14.04
N GLN A 427 7.91 -59.73 12.98
CA GLN A 427 8.52 -58.42 12.79
C GLN A 427 7.43 -57.35 12.91
N PRO A 428 7.69 -56.19 13.56
CA PRO A 428 6.71 -55.12 13.64
C PRO A 428 6.27 -54.67 12.25
N ILE A 429 4.97 -54.40 12.09
CA ILE A 429 4.41 -54.04 10.78
C ILE A 429 3.35 -52.95 10.91
N VAL A 430 3.39 -51.99 10.00
CA VAL A 430 2.48 -50.84 9.96
C VAL A 430 1.83 -50.78 8.59
N PHE A 431 0.51 -50.89 8.55
CA PHE A 431 -0.29 -50.67 7.36
C PHE A 431 -0.79 -49.23 7.35
N ARG A 432 -0.27 -48.42 6.44
CA ARG A 432 -0.66 -47.02 6.21
C ARG A 432 -1.75 -46.97 5.15
N ILE A 433 -2.98 -46.73 5.56
CA ILE A 433 -4.14 -46.57 4.70
C ILE A 433 -4.16 -45.15 4.15
N ILE A 434 -4.13 -45.02 2.83
CA ILE A 434 -4.12 -43.73 2.13
C ILE A 434 -5.39 -43.62 1.29
N GLY A 435 -6.22 -42.63 1.66
CA GLY A 435 -7.53 -42.43 1.07
C GLY A 435 -8.51 -43.56 1.40
N LYS A 436 -9.58 -43.63 0.61
CA LYS A 436 -10.62 -44.65 0.75
C LYS A 436 -10.19 -45.99 0.15
N VAL A 437 -10.21 -47.05 0.95
CA VAL A 437 -9.95 -48.43 0.54
C VAL A 437 -11.23 -49.25 0.70
N THR A 438 -11.82 -49.65 -0.42
CA THR A 438 -12.98 -50.54 -0.44
C THR A 438 -12.57 -51.99 -0.21
N ALA A 439 -13.51 -52.87 0.14
CA ALA A 439 -13.25 -54.28 0.46
C ALA A 439 -12.25 -54.96 -0.51
N PRO A 440 -11.02 -55.33 -0.06
CA PRO A 440 -10.07 -56.07 -0.88
C PRO A 440 -10.51 -57.51 -1.12
N GLU A 441 -9.89 -58.16 -2.09
CA GLU A 441 -10.06 -59.60 -2.32
C GLU A 441 -9.46 -60.42 -1.16
N GLY A 442 -10.06 -61.58 -0.87
CA GLY A 442 -9.55 -62.51 0.14
C GLY A 442 -10.17 -62.39 1.53
N LEU A 443 -11.09 -61.44 1.75
CA LEU A 443 -11.88 -61.33 2.97
C LEU A 443 -12.92 -62.46 3.11
N THR A 444 -13.49 -62.64 4.30
CA THR A 444 -14.51 -63.67 4.54
C THR A 444 -15.72 -63.51 3.61
N VAL A 445 -16.32 -64.63 3.17
CA VAL A 445 -17.49 -64.59 2.28
C VAL A 445 -18.79 -64.47 3.07
N TYR A 446 -19.75 -63.73 2.51
CA TYR A 446 -21.13 -63.66 3.00
C TYR A 446 -21.73 -65.05 3.23
N ASN A 447 -22.24 -65.26 4.44
CA ASN A 447 -23.03 -66.42 4.85
C ASN A 447 -22.43 -67.77 4.44
N SER A 448 -21.11 -67.91 4.59
CA SER A 448 -20.35 -69.07 4.12
C SER A 448 -19.08 -69.28 4.92
N THR A 449 -18.60 -70.52 4.99
CA THR A 449 -17.29 -70.85 5.60
C THR A 449 -16.10 -70.52 4.68
N ASN A 450 -16.35 -70.14 3.43
CA ASN A 450 -15.32 -69.77 2.46
C ASN A 450 -14.47 -68.59 2.97
N GLN A 451 -13.17 -68.63 2.65
CA GLN A 451 -12.19 -67.64 3.08
C GLN A 451 -12.24 -67.38 4.59
N GLY A 452 -12.44 -68.43 5.39
CA GLY A 452 -12.49 -68.33 6.86
C GLY A 452 -13.73 -67.62 7.44
N GLY A 453 -14.78 -67.46 6.63
CA GLY A 453 -16.06 -66.91 7.06
C GLY A 453 -16.87 -67.85 7.94
N SER A 454 -18.12 -67.50 8.19
CA SER A 454 -19.07 -68.33 8.94
C SER A 454 -20.49 -68.17 8.37
N VAL A 455 -21.28 -69.25 8.45
CA VAL A 455 -22.71 -69.20 8.11
C VAL A 455 -23.44 -68.40 9.20
N GLY A 456 -24.28 -67.45 8.80
CA GLY A 456 -24.91 -66.46 9.69
C GLY A 456 -24.19 -65.10 9.73
N ASP A 457 -23.00 -64.97 9.14
CA ASP A 457 -22.27 -63.70 9.08
C ASP A 457 -22.42 -63.02 7.71
N ASN A 458 -22.39 -61.69 7.66
CA ASN A 458 -22.46 -60.89 6.45
C ASN A 458 -21.14 -60.86 5.64
N GLY A 459 -20.04 -61.37 6.19
CA GLY A 459 -18.75 -61.47 5.51
C GLY A 459 -17.95 -60.15 5.49
N GLN A 460 -17.02 -60.03 4.52
CA GLN A 460 -16.09 -58.91 4.34
C GLN A 460 -15.25 -58.54 5.58
N MET A 461 -14.81 -59.56 6.34
CA MET A 461 -13.91 -59.39 7.47
C MET A 461 -12.49 -59.81 7.14
N ALA A 462 -11.52 -59.01 7.56
CA ALA A 462 -10.13 -59.42 7.68
C ALA A 462 -9.93 -60.07 9.05
N ARG A 463 -10.05 -61.40 9.13
CA ARG A 463 -9.82 -62.16 10.38
C ARG A 463 -8.32 -62.42 10.54
N ILE A 464 -7.65 -61.49 11.23
CA ILE A 464 -6.22 -61.48 11.50
C ILE A 464 -5.93 -62.32 12.74
N ARG A 465 -5.49 -63.55 12.52
CA ARG A 465 -5.09 -64.49 13.56
C ARG A 465 -3.63 -64.29 13.95
N ASN A 466 -3.39 -64.19 15.25
CA ASN A 466 -2.07 -64.06 15.89
C ASN A 466 -1.25 -62.86 15.40
N ALA A 467 -1.89 -61.70 15.25
CA ALA A 467 -1.17 -60.46 15.00
C ALA A 467 -0.22 -60.15 16.17
N ASN A 468 1.02 -59.78 15.84
CA ASN A 468 2.03 -59.36 16.82
C ASN A 468 2.68 -58.06 16.35
N HIS A 469 2.71 -57.03 17.21
CA HIS A 469 3.31 -55.73 16.89
C HIS A 469 2.81 -55.09 15.59
N MET A 470 1.48 -55.07 15.42
CA MET A 470 0.82 -54.61 14.20
C MET A 470 0.09 -53.28 14.40
N THR A 471 0.31 -52.32 13.51
CA THR A 471 -0.47 -51.09 13.45
C THR A 471 -1.24 -51.02 12.14
N ILE A 472 -2.49 -50.57 12.20
CA ILE A 472 -3.27 -50.13 11.03
C ILE A 472 -3.61 -48.67 11.26
N GLU A 473 -3.02 -47.78 10.47
CA GLU A 473 -3.16 -46.33 10.63
C GLU A 473 -3.66 -45.67 9.35
N GLY A 474 -4.50 -44.65 9.47
CA GLY A 474 -4.84 -43.80 8.35
C GLY A 474 -3.90 -42.60 8.23
N ILE A 475 -3.64 -42.19 6.98
CA ILE A 475 -2.81 -41.02 6.65
C ILE A 475 -3.71 -39.86 6.24
N GLY A 476 -3.48 -38.69 6.86
CA GLY A 476 -4.30 -37.51 6.63
C GLY A 476 -5.71 -37.66 7.21
N GLU A 477 -6.67 -36.98 6.58
CA GLU A 477 -8.06 -36.91 7.03
C GLU A 477 -9.03 -37.76 6.20
N ASP A 478 -8.54 -38.32 5.09
CA ASP A 478 -9.34 -39.01 4.07
C ASP A 478 -9.17 -40.55 4.08
N ALA A 479 -8.41 -41.08 5.03
CA ALA A 479 -8.18 -42.51 5.17
C ALA A 479 -9.43 -43.25 5.67
N GLU A 480 -9.96 -44.16 4.84
CA GLU A 480 -11.24 -44.82 5.09
C GLU A 480 -11.20 -46.31 4.73
N ILE A 481 -11.71 -47.15 5.64
CA ILE A 481 -12.08 -48.54 5.45
C ILE A 481 -13.56 -48.58 5.09
N TYR A 482 -13.86 -48.91 3.83
CA TYR A 482 -15.21 -48.80 3.30
C TYR A 482 -15.79 -50.16 2.89
N GLY A 483 -16.84 -50.61 3.58
CA GLY A 483 -17.52 -51.86 3.23
C GLY A 483 -16.80 -53.12 3.71
N TRP A 484 -15.93 -53.03 4.71
CA TRP A 484 -15.28 -54.18 5.31
C TRP A 484 -14.83 -53.87 6.74
N GLY A 485 -14.48 -54.91 7.49
CA GLY A 485 -14.05 -54.79 8.88
C GLY A 485 -12.80 -55.60 9.19
N ILE A 486 -12.26 -55.38 10.38
CA ILE A 486 -11.01 -56.00 10.85
C ILE A 486 -11.32 -56.79 12.11
N HIS A 487 -10.73 -57.97 12.26
CA HIS A 487 -10.92 -58.79 13.45
C HIS A 487 -9.59 -59.38 13.90
N PHE A 488 -9.06 -58.92 15.02
CA PHE A 488 -7.87 -59.53 15.64
C PHE A 488 -8.25 -60.73 16.49
N MET A 489 -7.65 -61.88 16.20
CA MET A 489 -7.94 -63.15 16.84
C MET A 489 -6.69 -63.77 17.45
N ALA A 490 -6.82 -64.46 18.58
CA ALA A 490 -5.74 -65.29 19.10
C ALA A 490 -5.64 -66.66 18.37
N MET A 491 -4.50 -67.33 18.47
CA MET A 491 -4.31 -68.72 18.01
C MET A 491 -4.07 -69.67 19.18
N SER A 492 -4.37 -70.96 19.00
CA SER A 492 -4.26 -72.01 20.03
C SER A 492 -2.85 -72.16 20.64
N GLU A 493 -1.80 -71.75 19.93
CA GLU A 493 -0.40 -71.76 20.35
C GLU A 493 0.29 -70.46 19.92
N GLY A 494 0.14 -69.37 20.67
CA GLY A 494 0.69 -68.07 20.31
C GLY A 494 0.16 -66.94 21.20
N ARG A 495 0.60 -65.70 20.95
CA ARG A 495 0.10 -64.50 21.63
C ARG A 495 -0.27 -63.47 20.57
N GLY A 496 -1.56 -63.16 20.46
CA GLY A 496 -2.00 -61.92 19.81
C GLY A 496 -1.72 -60.76 20.75
N ILE A 497 -0.62 -60.04 20.56
CA ILE A 497 -0.17 -58.97 21.47
C ILE A 497 0.30 -57.73 20.71
N GLY A 498 -0.04 -56.55 21.22
CA GLY A 498 0.51 -55.29 20.73
C GLY A 498 -0.05 -54.92 19.38
N PHE A 499 -1.32 -54.52 19.33
CA PHE A 499 -1.95 -54.03 18.11
C PHE A 499 -2.51 -52.62 18.28
N GLU A 500 -2.42 -51.83 17.23
CA GLU A 500 -2.85 -50.43 17.22
C GLU A 500 -3.74 -50.18 16.01
N VAL A 501 -4.85 -49.48 16.23
CA VAL A 501 -5.66 -48.93 15.12
C VAL A 501 -5.85 -47.45 15.39
N LYS A 502 -5.40 -46.60 14.44
CA LYS A 502 -5.44 -45.15 14.64
C LYS A 502 -5.74 -44.32 13.42
N ASN A 503 -6.26 -43.11 13.65
CA ASN A 503 -6.48 -42.07 12.64
C ASN A 503 -7.20 -42.59 11.37
N LEU A 504 -8.27 -43.37 11.53
CA LEU A 504 -8.92 -44.08 10.44
C LEU A 504 -10.44 -43.95 10.54
N THR A 505 -11.12 -43.97 9.40
CA THR A 505 -12.59 -44.03 9.37
C THR A 505 -13.08 -45.41 8.95
N PHE A 506 -14.05 -45.98 9.67
CA PHE A 506 -14.83 -47.14 9.23
C PHE A 506 -16.22 -46.71 8.78
N ARG A 507 -16.65 -47.15 7.60
CA ARG A 507 -17.99 -46.86 7.07
C ARG A 507 -18.59 -48.06 6.34
N HIS A 508 -19.91 -48.25 6.52
CA HIS A 508 -20.69 -49.26 5.82
C HIS A 508 -20.12 -50.69 5.95
N TYR A 509 -19.41 -50.97 7.04
CA TYR A 509 -18.97 -52.32 7.36
C TYR A 509 -20.20 -53.23 7.51
N PRO A 510 -20.20 -54.44 6.91
CA PRO A 510 -21.37 -55.31 6.95
C PRO A 510 -21.41 -56.21 8.20
N GLU A 511 -20.27 -56.44 8.85
CA GLU A 511 -20.12 -57.23 10.09
C GLU A 511 -19.62 -56.33 11.22
N ASP A 512 -18.69 -56.77 12.07
CA ASP A 512 -17.98 -55.88 12.99
C ASP A 512 -17.10 -54.89 12.22
N ALA A 513 -17.00 -53.63 12.63
CA ALA A 513 -15.98 -52.72 12.07
C ALA A 513 -14.59 -53.12 12.60
N LEU A 514 -14.49 -53.33 13.92
CA LEU A 514 -13.30 -53.79 14.59
C LEU A 514 -13.64 -54.82 15.69
N GLY A 515 -13.29 -56.08 15.47
CA GLY A 515 -13.47 -57.18 16.43
C GLY A 515 -12.17 -57.58 17.11
N LEU A 516 -12.24 -57.95 18.39
CA LEU A 516 -11.13 -58.49 19.18
C LEU A 516 -11.59 -59.79 19.85
N GLU A 517 -10.90 -60.89 19.60
CA GLU A 517 -11.33 -62.21 20.08
C GLU A 517 -10.17 -63.11 20.52
N GLY A 518 -10.03 -63.31 21.82
CA GLY A 518 -9.16 -64.36 22.37
C GLY A 518 -9.88 -65.69 22.63
N VAL A 519 -9.18 -66.59 23.31
CA VAL A 519 -9.65 -67.94 23.64
C VAL A 519 -9.82 -68.09 25.15
N GLN A 520 -10.94 -68.71 25.52
CA GLN A 520 -11.27 -69.09 26.89
C GLN A 520 -11.60 -70.59 26.94
N SER A 521 -11.20 -71.26 28.02
CA SER A 521 -11.59 -72.63 28.34
C SER A 521 -11.85 -72.76 29.83
N ASN A 522 -12.90 -73.49 30.23
CA ASN A 522 -13.24 -73.76 31.63
C ASN A 522 -13.27 -72.52 32.55
N ASN A 523 -13.87 -71.41 32.09
CA ASN A 523 -13.89 -70.12 32.81
C ASN A 523 -12.50 -69.55 33.13
N VAL A 524 -11.51 -69.87 32.31
CA VAL A 524 -10.17 -69.29 32.35
C VAL A 524 -9.84 -68.70 30.99
N LEU A 525 -9.35 -67.46 31.01
CA LEU A 525 -8.85 -66.81 29.81
C LEU A 525 -7.50 -67.43 29.44
N THR A 526 -7.52 -68.44 28.56
CA THR A 526 -6.34 -69.25 28.25
C THR A 526 -5.39 -68.58 27.27
N ILE A 527 -5.94 -67.89 26.27
CA ILE A 527 -5.15 -67.20 25.24
C ILE A 527 -5.84 -65.88 24.88
N PRO A 528 -5.67 -64.84 25.69
CA PRO A 528 -6.25 -63.55 25.37
C PRO A 528 -5.55 -62.90 24.19
N VAL A 529 -6.33 -62.12 23.42
CA VAL A 529 -5.79 -60.99 22.65
C VAL A 529 -5.41 -59.89 23.66
N GLN A 530 -4.24 -59.27 23.51
CA GLN A 530 -3.67 -58.39 24.54
C GLN A 530 -3.06 -57.11 23.98
N ARG A 531 -3.03 -56.06 24.81
CA ARG A 531 -2.27 -54.82 24.53
C ARG A 531 -2.74 -54.15 23.23
N GLY A 532 -4.01 -53.79 23.20
CA GLY A 532 -4.64 -53.11 22.07
C GLY A 532 -4.89 -51.64 22.35
N TRP A 533 -4.50 -50.78 21.41
CA TRP A 533 -4.75 -49.34 21.47
C TRP A 533 -5.54 -48.88 20.24
N ILE A 534 -6.78 -48.46 20.47
CA ILE A 534 -7.69 -48.00 19.42
C ILE A 534 -7.96 -46.53 19.69
N HIS A 535 -7.42 -45.64 18.84
CA HIS A 535 -7.49 -44.21 19.11
C HIS A 535 -7.59 -43.30 17.90
N HIS A 536 -8.31 -42.19 18.04
CA HIS A 536 -8.61 -41.27 16.93
C HIS A 536 -9.26 -41.97 15.73
N VAL A 537 -10.06 -43.02 15.97
CA VAL A 537 -10.80 -43.74 14.95
C VAL A 537 -12.25 -43.22 14.90
N THR A 538 -12.78 -43.04 13.70
CA THR A 538 -14.19 -42.67 13.49
C THR A 538 -14.95 -43.88 12.98
N PHE A 539 -15.99 -44.29 13.71
CA PHE A 539 -16.88 -45.38 13.36
C PHE A 539 -18.23 -44.80 12.97
N TYR A 540 -18.56 -44.81 11.68
CA TYR A 540 -19.93 -44.56 11.22
C TYR A 540 -20.79 -45.81 11.36
N GLU A 541 -22.08 -45.67 11.09
CA GLU A 541 -23.01 -46.80 11.05
C GLU A 541 -22.58 -47.85 10.00
N GLY A 542 -22.68 -49.12 10.36
CA GLY A 542 -22.52 -50.24 9.44
C GLY A 542 -23.70 -50.35 8.48
N TYR A 543 -23.59 -51.21 7.47
CA TYR A 543 -24.67 -51.38 6.50
C TYR A 543 -24.56 -52.71 5.76
N HIS A 544 -25.67 -53.45 5.72
CA HIS A 544 -25.83 -54.58 4.82
C HIS A 544 -27.30 -54.70 4.38
N PRO A 545 -27.62 -54.57 3.08
CA PRO A 545 -29.00 -54.51 2.60
C PRO A 545 -29.77 -55.83 2.74
N ASN A 546 -29.06 -56.96 2.77
CA ASN A 546 -29.64 -58.30 2.83
C ASN A 546 -28.93 -59.14 3.89
N PRO A 547 -28.99 -58.79 5.19
CA PRO A 547 -28.14 -59.40 6.19
C PRO A 547 -28.52 -60.87 6.40
N ALA A 548 -27.52 -61.70 6.70
CA ALA A 548 -27.70 -63.12 7.01
C ALA A 548 -28.56 -63.32 8.26
N GLU A 549 -28.43 -62.40 9.22
CA GLU A 549 -29.27 -62.30 10.42
C GLU A 549 -30.00 -60.95 10.42
N SER A 550 -31.30 -60.96 10.75
CA SER A 550 -32.17 -59.78 10.55
C SER A 550 -31.79 -58.57 11.40
N ASP A 551 -31.02 -58.75 12.47
CA ASP A 551 -30.55 -57.69 13.37
C ASP A 551 -29.17 -57.12 12.98
N LYS A 552 -28.63 -57.50 11.82
CA LYS A 552 -27.34 -57.02 11.29
C LYS A 552 -27.47 -56.14 10.03
N ALA A 553 -28.65 -55.56 9.78
CA ALA A 553 -28.86 -54.66 8.64
C ALA A 553 -27.99 -53.39 8.69
N ASN A 554 -27.58 -52.98 9.89
CA ASN A 554 -26.73 -51.80 10.15
C ASN A 554 -25.30 -52.22 10.58
N GLY A 555 -24.85 -53.39 10.11
CA GLY A 555 -23.63 -54.06 10.60
C GLY A 555 -23.88 -54.80 11.93
N ASP A 556 -22.82 -55.39 12.50
CA ASP A 556 -22.83 -55.90 13.88
C ASP A 556 -22.20 -54.87 14.84
N GLY A 557 -21.05 -55.14 15.46
CA GLY A 557 -20.41 -54.21 16.42
C GLY A 557 -19.49 -53.17 15.77
N SER A 558 -19.55 -51.91 16.22
CA SER A 558 -18.52 -50.93 15.81
C SER A 558 -17.14 -51.29 16.38
N LEU A 559 -17.08 -51.66 17.67
CA LEU A 559 -15.87 -52.18 18.29
C LEU A 559 -16.21 -53.19 19.39
N ASP A 560 -15.89 -54.45 19.15
CA ASP A 560 -16.23 -55.56 20.03
C ASP A 560 -15.00 -56.18 20.70
N ILE A 561 -15.02 -56.28 22.03
CA ILE A 561 -13.96 -56.88 22.84
C ILE A 561 -14.45 -58.17 23.47
N LYS A 562 -13.90 -59.30 23.06
CA LYS A 562 -14.26 -60.64 23.53
C LYS A 562 -12.98 -61.37 23.97
N ARG A 563 -12.93 -61.89 25.21
CA ARG A 563 -11.81 -62.75 25.63
C ARG A 563 -10.44 -62.09 25.49
N GLY A 564 -10.29 -60.85 25.95
CA GLY A 564 -9.02 -60.13 25.86
C GLY A 564 -8.67 -59.34 27.12
N GLN A 565 -7.48 -58.75 27.13
CA GLN A 565 -7.05 -57.91 28.25
C GLN A 565 -6.07 -56.80 27.87
N TYR A 566 -6.02 -55.75 28.69
CA TYR A 566 -5.14 -54.60 28.54
C TYR A 566 -5.43 -53.79 27.28
N PHE A 567 -6.60 -53.18 27.24
CA PHE A 567 -7.07 -52.37 26.12
C PHE A 567 -7.24 -50.91 26.51
N THR A 568 -6.99 -50.03 25.55
CA THR A 568 -7.31 -48.61 25.64
C THR A 568 -8.04 -48.19 24.39
N VAL A 569 -9.26 -47.70 24.57
CA VAL A 569 -10.12 -47.15 23.54
C VAL A 569 -10.26 -45.67 23.85
N ALA A 570 -9.60 -44.81 23.07
CA ALA A 570 -9.47 -43.40 23.42
C ALA A 570 -9.65 -42.43 22.25
N TYR A 571 -10.24 -41.27 22.47
CA TYR A 571 -10.37 -40.22 21.44
C TYR A 571 -11.07 -40.68 20.13
N ASN A 572 -11.89 -41.74 20.21
CA ASN A 572 -12.64 -42.24 19.05
C ASN A 572 -13.99 -41.54 18.93
N GLN A 573 -14.56 -41.56 17.73
CA GLN A 573 -15.93 -41.13 17.46
C GLN A 573 -16.77 -42.34 17.06
N PHE A 574 -17.91 -42.56 17.71
CA PHE A 574 -18.89 -43.57 17.35
C PHE A 574 -20.19 -42.86 16.96
N LEU A 575 -20.62 -43.01 15.72
CA LEU A 575 -21.64 -42.17 15.10
C LEU A 575 -22.76 -43.03 14.50
N GLY A 576 -23.92 -43.06 15.17
CA GLY A 576 -25.16 -43.63 14.63
C GLY A 576 -25.32 -45.15 14.69
N ALA A 577 -24.33 -45.90 15.19
CA ALA A 577 -24.39 -47.37 15.19
C ALA A 577 -25.48 -47.92 16.13
N HIS A 578 -26.16 -48.99 15.69
CA HIS A 578 -27.15 -49.69 16.51
C HIS A 578 -26.52 -50.49 17.66
N LYS A 579 -25.51 -51.32 17.35
CA LYS A 579 -24.70 -52.07 18.32
C LYS A 579 -23.29 -51.48 18.32
N THR A 580 -22.97 -50.67 19.34
CA THR A 580 -21.73 -49.87 19.29
C THR A 580 -20.51 -50.62 19.84
N ASN A 581 -20.47 -50.87 21.16
CA ASN A 581 -19.32 -51.48 21.82
C ASN A 581 -19.73 -52.62 22.74
N LEU A 582 -19.38 -53.86 22.37
CA LEU A 582 -19.55 -55.02 23.24
C LEU A 582 -18.30 -55.28 24.08
N VAL A 583 -18.45 -55.47 25.38
CA VAL A 583 -17.38 -55.95 26.26
C VAL A 583 -17.78 -57.28 26.87
N GLY A 584 -17.43 -58.37 26.18
CA GLY A 584 -17.82 -59.73 26.50
C GLY A 584 -19.09 -60.18 25.80
N SER A 585 -19.01 -61.28 25.06
CA SER A 585 -20.12 -61.78 24.24
C SER A 585 -21.23 -62.53 25.00
N SER A 586 -21.04 -62.83 26.27
CA SER A 586 -22.01 -63.59 27.08
C SER A 586 -21.72 -63.40 28.56
N ASN A 587 -22.65 -63.83 29.43
CA ASN A 587 -22.47 -63.87 30.88
C ASN A 587 -21.30 -64.77 31.34
N SER A 588 -20.76 -65.58 30.43
CA SER A 588 -19.60 -66.45 30.68
C SER A 588 -18.32 -65.97 30.00
N SER A 589 -18.37 -64.94 29.15
CA SER A 589 -17.21 -64.44 28.42
C SER A 589 -16.37 -63.55 29.35
N LEU A 590 -15.09 -63.90 29.52
CA LEU A 590 -14.16 -63.15 30.37
C LEU A 590 -13.39 -62.08 29.59
N GLN A 591 -13.17 -60.91 30.19
CA GLN A 591 -12.29 -59.87 29.68
C GLN A 591 -11.86 -58.94 30.81
N TYR A 592 -10.66 -58.36 30.73
CA TYR A 592 -10.06 -57.62 31.84
C TYR A 592 -9.31 -56.36 31.40
N HIS A 593 -9.13 -55.41 32.32
CA HIS A 593 -8.23 -54.26 32.13
C HIS A 593 -8.52 -53.45 30.86
N ILE A 594 -9.67 -52.77 30.82
CA ILE A 594 -10.12 -51.99 29.67
C ILE A 594 -10.31 -50.54 30.10
N THR A 595 -9.74 -49.61 29.33
CA THR A 595 -9.90 -48.18 29.53
C THR A 595 -10.69 -47.59 28.36
N TYR A 596 -11.76 -46.86 28.67
CA TYR A 596 -12.41 -45.94 27.73
C TYR A 596 -12.23 -44.52 28.27
N HIS A 597 -11.65 -43.60 27.49
CA HIS A 597 -11.56 -42.18 27.85
C HIS A 597 -11.58 -41.28 26.61
N HIS A 598 -12.16 -40.08 26.73
CA HIS A 598 -12.27 -39.09 25.65
C HIS A 598 -12.92 -39.56 24.34
N ASN A 599 -13.64 -40.68 24.34
CA ASN A 599 -14.42 -41.05 23.16
C ASN A 599 -15.73 -40.26 23.11
N HIS A 600 -16.23 -40.05 21.90
CA HIS A 600 -17.49 -39.39 21.63
C HIS A 600 -18.48 -40.41 21.04
N TRP A 601 -19.63 -40.58 21.71
CA TRP A 601 -20.75 -41.36 21.21
C TRP A 601 -21.88 -40.42 20.84
N GLN A 602 -22.36 -40.50 19.61
CA GLN A 602 -23.39 -39.62 19.09
C GLN A 602 -24.44 -40.42 18.30
N ASN A 603 -25.70 -40.28 18.70
CA ASN A 603 -26.86 -40.91 18.06
C ASN A 603 -26.79 -42.45 17.97
N ASN A 604 -26.00 -43.10 18.82
CA ASN A 604 -25.94 -44.56 18.92
C ASN A 604 -27.20 -45.12 19.61
N ALA A 605 -27.67 -46.29 19.18
CA ALA A 605 -28.86 -46.90 19.77
C ALA A 605 -28.57 -47.65 21.08
N SER A 606 -27.46 -48.40 21.15
CA SER A 606 -27.12 -49.23 22.31
C SER A 606 -25.63 -49.60 22.40
N ARG A 607 -25.27 -50.29 23.50
CA ARG A 607 -23.94 -50.81 23.83
C ARG A 607 -22.87 -49.70 23.95
N ILE A 608 -23.00 -48.83 24.96
CA ILE A 608 -22.11 -47.66 25.17
C ILE A 608 -21.36 -47.73 26.52
N PRO A 609 -20.38 -48.65 26.70
CA PRO A 609 -20.36 -50.04 26.21
C PRO A 609 -21.47 -50.91 26.85
N LEU A 610 -21.70 -52.11 26.33
CA LEU A 610 -22.49 -53.18 26.98
C LEU A 610 -21.60 -54.06 27.86
#